data_AF-A0A1I5AFY7-F1
#
_entry.id   AF-A0A1I5AFY7-F1
#
_cell.length_a   1.000
_cell.length_b   1.000
_cell.length_c   1.000
_cell.angle_alpha   90.00
_cell.angle_beta   90.00
_cell.angle_gamma   90.00
#
_symmetry.space_group_name_H-M   'P 1'
#
loop_
_entity.id
_entity.type
_entity.pdbx_description
1 polymer ?
#
loop_
_entity_poly.entity_id
_entity_poly.type
_entity_poly.pdbx_seq_one_letter_code
_entity_poly.pdbx_strand_id
1 'polypeptide(L)'
;MTVIEMELTKEQYDIINSTGNIKINAVAGSGKTTTVIEYAKTRPATSKILYLAFNKSVKLEAAKKFAEKGLNNVNVETAHSLAYRHIVFKNEYKVRPQGYKTNEIAELLNLQGNGEKHTEYVIANHINKFIAYFCNSNKQKVQDLNYLDTVTDPKAKTFVSSFYDYIVSQSRLLLSKMDKGEIEITHDFYLKKFQLSNPKLNYDFILFDEGQDASPAMLDIFFNQKATKVIVGDTHQQIYGWRFAVNSLEKADFKTYHLSTSFRFSQDIANLAMEVLKFKKHLDEHQSIPIIGKGNSKEIKTKAVLARTNFGLLLKAIEYVTEKKKVKQIYFEGNINSYTYADEGASLYDVLNLYNGKHHLIKDKLIKAMQGLNELEDYIEKTEDVQLAMMVEIVKEYGNKIPDIIKAIKEKHVDNDDKEKAEMIFSTVHRCKGMEYDAIQLVNDFITEEKLAKLKEDKKAEGINTTKLNEEINLLYVAVTRTKNSIHIPEPLMPSEFPKSSQIHVMKVVSEKEKEQQRKEVLKQKTDKTKSKTEKAYSVEEVRAKHKDAYKPWTPELDNELTVMYCEGVNVKDMAKHFGRTRGAITSRIKKLELE
;
A
#
# COMPACT_ATOMS: atom_id res chain seq x y z
N MET A 1 35.73 23.49 0.15
CA MET A 1 34.88 22.29 0.03
C MET A 1 34.55 22.13 -1.44
N THR A 2 35.16 21.17 -2.10
CA THR A 2 34.88 20.81 -3.49
C THR A 2 33.47 20.24 -3.54
N VAL A 3 32.54 21.00 -4.11
CA VAL A 3 31.21 20.48 -4.47
C VAL A 3 31.47 19.46 -5.56
N ILE A 4 31.33 18.17 -5.26
CA ILE A 4 31.35 17.12 -6.27
C ILE A 4 30.15 17.42 -7.18
N GLU A 5 30.40 17.92 -8.39
CA GLU A 5 29.35 18.04 -9.41
C GLU A 5 28.79 16.64 -9.65
N MET A 6 27.49 16.50 -9.42
CA MET A 6 26.77 15.26 -9.66
C MET A 6 26.72 15.02 -11.17
N GLU A 7 27.37 13.97 -11.64
CA GLU A 7 27.41 13.62 -13.05
C GLU A 7 26.02 13.16 -13.50
N LEU A 8 25.34 14.01 -14.29
CA LEU A 8 24.03 13.70 -14.85
C LEU A 8 24.14 12.61 -15.94
N THR A 9 23.16 11.71 -16.01
CA THR A 9 23.10 10.78 -17.14
C THR A 9 22.76 11.53 -18.43
N LYS A 10 23.04 10.91 -19.59
CA LYS A 10 22.61 11.44 -20.89
C LYS A 10 21.09 11.69 -20.93
N GLU A 11 20.30 10.76 -20.40
CA GLU A 11 18.84 10.92 -20.30
C GLU A 11 18.44 12.15 -19.48
N GLN A 12 19.08 12.36 -18.32
CA GLN A 12 18.85 13.56 -17.50
C GLN A 12 19.28 14.82 -18.24
N TYR A 13 20.42 14.79 -18.94
CA TYR A 13 20.91 15.90 -19.75
C TYR A 13 19.93 16.28 -20.88
N ASP A 14 19.38 15.30 -21.59
CA ASP A 14 18.41 15.50 -22.66
C ASP A 14 17.09 16.10 -22.11
N ILE A 15 16.68 15.69 -20.91
CA ILE A 15 15.52 16.25 -20.21
C ILE A 15 15.76 17.71 -19.81
N ILE A 16 16.88 18.03 -19.14
CA ILE A 16 17.14 19.40 -18.67
C ILE A 16 17.32 20.41 -19.80
N ASN A 17 17.65 19.96 -21.01
CA ASN A 17 17.79 20.81 -22.22
C ASN A 17 16.53 20.83 -23.09
N SER A 18 15.50 20.07 -22.71
CA SER A 18 14.24 20.04 -23.45
C SER A 18 13.45 21.35 -23.33
N THR A 19 12.53 21.55 -24.27
CA THR A 19 11.61 22.70 -24.34
C THR A 19 10.18 22.20 -24.59
N GLY A 20 9.20 23.04 -24.27
CA GLY A 20 7.78 22.70 -24.42
C GLY A 20 7.28 21.70 -23.38
N ASN A 21 6.09 21.15 -23.61
CA ASN A 21 5.48 20.19 -22.70
C ASN A 21 6.16 18.82 -22.85
N ILE A 22 6.55 18.22 -21.73
CA ILE A 22 7.24 16.92 -21.73
C ILE A 22 6.63 15.98 -20.69
N LYS A 23 6.69 14.68 -21.00
CA LYS A 23 6.39 13.57 -20.11
C LYS A 23 7.68 12.82 -19.82
N ILE A 24 7.98 12.55 -18.55
CA ILE A 24 9.16 11.79 -18.14
C ILE A 24 8.68 10.49 -17.49
N ASN A 25 8.83 9.37 -18.19
CA ASN A 25 8.57 8.04 -17.65
C ASN A 25 9.86 7.45 -17.09
N ALA A 26 9.92 7.32 -15.77
CA ALA A 26 11.12 7.00 -15.03
C ALA A 26 10.96 5.66 -14.30
N VAL A 27 12.07 5.02 -13.97
CA VAL A 27 12.08 3.80 -13.14
C VAL A 27 12.32 4.14 -11.66
N ALA A 28 12.05 3.20 -10.76
CA ALA A 28 12.36 3.34 -9.34
C ALA A 28 13.83 3.70 -9.09
N GLY A 29 14.09 4.68 -8.22
CA GLY A 29 15.46 5.06 -7.84
C GLY A 29 16.25 5.84 -8.90
N SER A 30 15.58 6.35 -9.95
CA SER A 30 16.24 7.05 -11.07
C SER A 30 16.56 8.52 -10.87
N GLY A 31 16.18 9.09 -9.72
CA GLY A 31 16.42 10.49 -9.41
C GLY A 31 15.40 11.46 -10.03
N LYS A 32 14.13 11.04 -10.23
CA LYS A 32 13.02 11.87 -10.73
C LYS A 32 13.02 13.31 -10.19
N THR A 33 12.88 13.46 -8.87
CA THR A 33 12.85 14.76 -8.18
C THR A 33 14.13 15.55 -8.43
N THR A 34 15.29 14.90 -8.41
CA THR A 34 16.58 15.52 -8.71
C THR A 34 16.62 16.05 -10.15
N THR A 35 16.15 15.29 -11.13
CA THR A 35 16.07 15.71 -12.53
C THR A 35 15.14 16.91 -12.70
N VAL A 36 14.00 16.94 -12.00
CA VAL A 36 13.08 18.09 -12.04
C VAL A 36 13.69 19.35 -11.39
N ILE A 37 14.45 19.19 -10.31
CA ILE A 37 15.16 20.30 -9.68
C ILE A 37 16.21 20.89 -10.63
N GLU A 38 17.03 20.04 -11.26
CA GLU A 38 18.03 20.51 -12.24
C GLU A 38 17.36 21.10 -13.49
N TYR A 39 16.20 20.56 -13.94
CA TYR A 39 15.40 21.17 -15.01
C TYR A 39 14.94 22.58 -14.64
N ALA A 40 14.46 22.80 -13.40
CA ALA A 40 14.04 24.11 -12.92
C ALA A 40 15.22 25.10 -12.87
N LYS A 41 16.40 24.62 -12.49
CA LYS A 41 17.64 25.42 -12.42
C LYS A 41 18.08 25.96 -13.78
N THR A 42 17.81 25.25 -14.88
CA THR A 42 18.16 25.71 -16.23
C THR A 42 17.15 26.71 -16.81
N ARG A 43 16.04 27.00 -16.12
CA ARG A 43 15.06 28.01 -16.56
C ARG A 43 15.50 29.42 -16.16
N PRO A 44 15.04 30.47 -16.88
CA PRO A 44 15.34 31.86 -16.51
C PRO A 44 14.92 32.15 -15.07
N ALA A 45 15.78 32.81 -14.30
CA ALA A 45 15.54 33.14 -12.89
C ALA A 45 14.29 34.03 -12.66
N THR A 46 13.85 34.75 -13.70
CA THR A 46 12.63 35.56 -13.71
C THR A 46 11.34 34.74 -13.87
N SER A 47 11.44 33.47 -14.28
CA SER A 47 10.28 32.62 -14.52
C SER A 47 9.62 32.23 -13.20
N LYS A 48 8.29 32.19 -13.19
CA LYS A 48 7.49 31.66 -12.07
C LYS A 48 7.26 30.18 -12.28
N ILE A 49 7.80 29.36 -11.39
CA ILE A 49 7.70 27.90 -11.47
C ILE A 49 6.79 27.41 -10.35
N LEU A 50 5.81 26.56 -10.68
CA LEU A 50 5.03 25.80 -9.72
C LEU A 50 5.49 24.34 -9.73
N TYR A 51 5.94 23.84 -8.58
CA TYR A 51 6.16 22.42 -8.37
C TYR A 51 4.95 21.81 -7.66
N LEU A 52 4.31 20.83 -8.28
CA LEU A 52 3.21 20.05 -7.74
C LEU A 52 3.72 18.71 -7.24
N ALA A 53 3.73 18.55 -5.92
CA ALA A 53 3.99 17.28 -5.25
C ALA A 53 2.68 16.50 -5.02
N PHE A 54 2.73 15.17 -5.10
CA PHE A 54 1.56 14.33 -4.83
C PHE A 54 1.08 14.39 -3.37
N ASN A 55 2.00 14.35 -2.39
CA ASN A 55 1.67 14.34 -0.97
C ASN A 55 2.52 15.32 -0.15
N LYS A 56 2.14 15.52 1.13
CA LYS A 56 2.81 16.46 2.03
C LYS A 56 4.27 16.11 2.29
N SER A 57 4.62 14.82 2.41
CA SER A 57 6.01 14.40 2.64
C SER A 57 6.89 14.79 1.47
N VAL A 58 6.47 14.46 0.23
CA VAL A 58 7.18 14.80 -1.00
C VAL A 58 7.27 16.32 -1.16
N LYS A 59 6.20 17.07 -0.82
CA LYS A 59 6.22 18.54 -0.82
C LYS A 59 7.32 19.09 0.08
N LEU A 60 7.40 18.64 1.33
CA LEU A 60 8.37 19.15 2.32
C LEU A 60 9.80 18.82 1.91
N GLU A 61 10.04 17.60 1.40
CA GLU A 61 11.35 17.19 0.90
C GLU A 61 11.78 18.02 -0.32
N ALA A 62 10.89 18.17 -1.30
CA ALA A 62 11.16 18.98 -2.49
C ALA A 62 11.44 20.43 -2.13
N ALA A 63 10.64 21.04 -1.24
CA ALA A 63 10.84 22.42 -0.79
C ALA A 63 12.22 22.63 -0.16
N LYS A 64 12.68 21.69 0.69
CA LYS A 64 14.02 21.72 1.26
C LYS A 64 15.10 21.65 0.17
N LYS A 65 14.98 20.71 -0.77
CA LYS A 65 15.95 20.54 -1.86
C LYS A 65 16.02 21.75 -2.81
N PHE A 66 14.88 22.37 -3.14
CA PHE A 66 14.86 23.61 -3.93
C PHE A 66 15.55 24.76 -3.20
N ALA A 67 15.30 24.91 -1.89
CA ALA A 67 15.93 25.94 -1.07
C ALA A 67 17.45 25.74 -0.95
N GLU A 68 17.93 24.51 -0.73
CA GLU A 68 19.36 24.17 -0.69
C GLU A 68 20.09 24.50 -2.00
N LYS A 69 19.37 24.47 -3.13
CA LYS A 69 19.89 24.84 -4.45
C LYS A 69 19.75 26.33 -4.79
N GLY A 70 19.22 27.14 -3.87
CA GLY A 70 19.02 28.58 -4.05
C GLY A 70 17.92 28.97 -5.04
N LEU A 71 16.99 28.06 -5.34
CA LEU A 71 15.92 28.26 -6.33
C LEU A 71 14.69 28.92 -5.69
N ASN A 72 14.75 30.23 -5.51
CA ASN A 72 13.71 31.03 -4.84
C ASN A 72 12.49 31.32 -5.73
N ASN A 73 12.57 31.07 -7.04
CA ASN A 73 11.50 31.29 -8.02
C ASN A 73 10.55 30.08 -8.18
N VAL A 74 10.71 29.05 -7.35
CA VAL A 74 9.90 27.83 -7.34
C VAL A 74 8.95 27.83 -6.16
N ASN A 75 7.64 27.83 -6.45
CA ASN A 75 6.61 27.61 -5.45
C ASN A 75 6.28 26.11 -5.36
N VAL A 76 6.45 25.51 -4.18
CA VAL A 76 6.23 24.06 -3.97
C VAL A 76 4.91 23.83 -3.26
N GLU A 77 3.96 23.17 -3.93
CA GLU A 77 2.62 22.92 -3.42
C GLU A 77 2.16 21.48 -3.69
N THR A 78 1.14 21.01 -2.98
CA THR A 78 0.32 19.90 -3.45
C THR A 78 -0.91 20.46 -4.18
N ALA A 79 -1.56 19.66 -5.02
CA ALA A 79 -2.83 20.07 -5.63
C ALA A 79 -3.87 20.49 -4.58
N HIS A 80 -3.92 19.76 -3.46
CA HIS A 80 -4.79 20.04 -2.33
C HIS A 80 -4.42 21.34 -1.59
N SER A 81 -3.14 21.63 -1.35
CA SER A 81 -2.76 22.88 -0.67
C SER A 81 -2.99 24.10 -1.56
N LEU A 82 -2.82 23.95 -2.88
CA LEU A 82 -3.19 24.97 -3.85
C LEU A 82 -4.71 25.24 -3.83
N ALA A 83 -5.53 24.18 -3.89
CA ALA A 83 -6.99 24.28 -3.83
C ALA A 83 -7.46 24.88 -2.49
N TYR A 84 -6.84 24.49 -1.38
CA TYR A 84 -7.14 25.00 -0.05
C TYR A 84 -7.04 26.54 0.01
N ARG A 85 -5.95 27.11 -0.53
CA ARG A 85 -5.77 28.58 -0.55
C ARG A 85 -6.84 29.30 -1.38
N HIS A 86 -7.27 28.73 -2.50
CA HIS A 86 -8.21 29.37 -3.41
C HIS A 86 -9.67 29.22 -3.00
N ILE A 87 -10.02 28.10 -2.35
CA ILE A 87 -11.40 27.77 -1.99
C ILE A 87 -11.67 27.99 -0.51
N VAL A 88 -10.84 27.42 0.37
CA VAL A 88 -11.12 27.39 1.79
C VAL A 88 -10.91 28.78 2.40
N PHE A 89 -9.71 29.34 2.22
CA PHE A 89 -9.35 30.64 2.80
C PHE A 89 -10.21 31.78 2.26
N LYS A 90 -10.50 31.75 0.94
CA LYS A 90 -11.27 32.81 0.28
C LYS A 90 -12.74 32.84 0.67
N ASN A 91 -13.33 31.69 1.05
CA ASN A 91 -14.76 31.56 1.35
C ASN A 91 -15.02 31.16 2.81
N GLU A 92 -14.00 31.23 3.68
CA GLU A 92 -14.08 30.96 5.12
C GLU A 92 -14.70 29.59 5.49
N TYR A 93 -14.52 28.58 4.65
CA TYR A 93 -15.03 27.24 4.94
C TYR A 93 -14.31 26.60 6.14
N LYS A 94 -15.07 25.92 6.98
CA LYS A 94 -14.53 24.97 7.96
C LYS A 94 -14.25 23.63 7.29
N VAL A 95 -13.05 23.09 7.51
CA VAL A 95 -12.64 21.80 6.93
C VAL A 95 -12.73 20.72 8.00
N ARG A 96 -13.33 19.57 7.65
CA ARG A 96 -13.33 18.35 8.44
C ARG A 96 -12.23 17.40 7.91
N PRO A 97 -11.06 17.33 8.56
CA PRO A 97 -9.89 16.67 7.96
C PRO A 97 -10.04 15.15 7.79
N GLN A 98 -10.78 14.50 8.69
CA GLN A 98 -10.98 13.04 8.68
C GLN A 98 -12.19 12.61 7.82
N GLY A 99 -12.86 13.54 7.14
CA GLY A 99 -14.11 13.24 6.45
C GLY A 99 -15.25 12.87 7.42
N TYR A 100 -16.34 12.36 6.87
CA TYR A 100 -17.52 11.93 7.62
C TYR A 100 -17.54 10.41 7.76
N LYS A 101 -17.92 9.93 8.95
CA LYS A 101 -18.19 8.51 9.18
C LYS A 101 -19.54 8.11 8.61
N THR A 102 -19.73 6.82 8.31
CA THR A 102 -21.00 6.30 7.77
C THR A 102 -22.19 6.66 8.67
N ASN A 103 -22.06 6.52 9.98
CA ASN A 103 -23.14 6.87 10.92
C ASN A 103 -23.45 8.38 10.92
N GLU A 104 -22.45 9.25 10.73
CA GLU A 104 -22.67 10.70 10.68
C GLU A 104 -23.39 11.10 9.40
N ILE A 105 -23.05 10.48 8.26
CA ILE A 105 -23.76 10.72 6.99
C ILE A 105 -25.22 10.29 7.10
N ALA A 106 -25.48 9.13 7.71
CA ALA A 106 -26.84 8.65 7.97
C ALA A 106 -27.65 9.64 8.82
N GLU A 107 -27.05 10.15 9.90
CA GLU A 107 -27.65 11.16 10.78
C GLU A 107 -27.89 12.50 10.05
N LEU A 108 -26.88 13.02 9.33
CA LEU A 108 -26.93 14.33 8.64
C LEU A 108 -27.97 14.40 7.52
N LEU A 109 -28.21 13.27 6.85
CA LEU A 109 -29.16 13.16 5.74
C LEU A 109 -30.50 12.57 6.18
N ASN A 110 -30.66 12.20 7.46
CA ASN A 110 -31.82 11.49 8.00
C ASN A 110 -32.22 10.28 7.12
N LEU A 111 -31.23 9.47 6.75
CA LEU A 111 -31.45 8.39 5.79
C LEU A 111 -32.46 7.37 6.34
N GLN A 112 -33.46 7.07 5.52
CA GLN A 112 -34.43 6.00 5.76
C GLN A 112 -33.99 4.75 5.00
N GLY A 113 -34.03 3.59 5.66
CA GLY A 113 -33.89 2.28 5.01
C GLY A 113 -35.21 1.79 4.40
N ASN A 114 -35.20 0.57 3.84
CA ASN A 114 -36.39 -0.11 3.32
C ASN A 114 -37.06 -1.06 4.34
N GLY A 115 -36.71 -0.93 5.63
CA GLY A 115 -37.16 -1.84 6.70
C GLY A 115 -36.21 -3.03 6.95
N GLU A 116 -35.23 -3.29 6.09
CA GLU A 116 -34.11 -4.19 6.41
C GLU A 116 -33.14 -3.50 7.39
N LYS A 117 -32.61 -4.28 8.34
CA LYS A 117 -31.66 -3.78 9.35
C LYS A 117 -30.44 -3.13 8.71
N HIS A 118 -29.99 -2.01 9.27
CA HIS A 118 -28.73 -1.31 8.95
C HIS A 118 -28.62 -0.79 7.51
N THR A 119 -29.71 -0.79 6.75
CA THR A 119 -29.77 -0.33 5.35
C THR A 119 -29.30 1.11 5.22
N GLU A 120 -29.65 1.97 6.18
CA GLU A 120 -29.25 3.36 6.26
C GLU A 120 -27.72 3.53 6.29
N TYR A 121 -26.99 2.62 6.96
CA TYR A 121 -25.53 2.64 7.01
C TYR A 121 -24.93 2.19 5.68
N VAL A 122 -25.50 1.15 5.04
CA VAL A 122 -25.04 0.72 3.72
C VAL A 122 -25.22 1.83 2.68
N ILE A 123 -26.36 2.52 2.69
CA ILE A 123 -26.62 3.69 1.81
C ILE A 123 -25.63 4.82 2.11
N ALA A 124 -25.42 5.17 3.39
CA ALA A 124 -24.47 6.21 3.78
C ALA A 124 -23.04 5.90 3.32
N ASN A 125 -22.60 4.65 3.40
CA ASN A 125 -21.29 4.23 2.92
C ASN A 125 -21.16 4.45 1.39
N HIS A 126 -22.17 4.02 0.62
CA HIS A 126 -22.17 4.25 -0.83
C HIS A 126 -22.27 5.73 -1.22
N ILE A 127 -23.01 6.55 -0.46
CA ILE A 127 -23.03 8.01 -0.64
C ILE A 127 -21.62 8.58 -0.49
N ASN A 128 -20.90 8.16 0.56
CA ASN A 128 -19.53 8.61 0.81
C ASN A 128 -18.59 8.22 -0.34
N LYS A 129 -18.65 6.95 -0.78
CA LYS A 129 -17.87 6.44 -1.91
C LYS A 129 -18.19 7.16 -3.22
N PHE A 130 -19.46 7.44 -3.50
CA PHE A 130 -19.85 8.12 -4.72
C PHE A 130 -19.42 9.59 -4.73
N ILE A 131 -19.49 10.28 -3.58
CA ILE A 131 -18.95 11.63 -3.43
C ILE A 131 -17.44 11.64 -3.66
N ALA A 132 -16.70 10.70 -3.06
CA ALA A 132 -15.27 10.58 -3.28
C ALA A 132 -14.95 10.35 -4.77
N TYR A 133 -15.71 9.49 -5.46
CA TYR A 133 -15.58 9.26 -6.89
C TYR A 133 -15.83 10.53 -7.72
N PHE A 134 -16.93 11.23 -7.44
CA PHE A 134 -17.25 12.49 -8.11
C PHE A 134 -16.17 13.55 -7.91
N CYS A 135 -15.72 13.74 -6.68
CA CYS A 135 -14.73 14.77 -6.34
C CYS A 135 -13.36 14.52 -6.98
N ASN A 136 -13.00 13.27 -7.26
CA ASN A 136 -11.76 12.91 -7.94
C ASN A 136 -11.90 12.79 -9.47
N SER A 137 -13.13 12.81 -10.01
CA SER A 137 -13.39 12.82 -11.45
C SER A 137 -13.21 14.20 -12.08
N ASN A 138 -13.09 14.25 -13.42
CA ASN A 138 -13.14 15.49 -14.20
C ASN A 138 -14.56 15.89 -14.64
N LYS A 139 -15.60 15.18 -14.19
CA LYS A 139 -17.00 15.43 -14.59
C LYS A 139 -17.57 16.66 -13.91
N GLN A 140 -18.48 17.36 -14.58
CA GLN A 140 -19.03 18.61 -14.05
C GLN A 140 -20.16 18.35 -13.05
N LYS A 141 -20.95 17.28 -13.26
CA LYS A 141 -22.07 16.91 -12.41
C LYS A 141 -21.94 15.47 -11.92
N VAL A 142 -22.53 15.18 -10.76
CA VAL A 142 -22.59 13.83 -10.17
C VAL A 142 -23.26 12.85 -11.14
N GLN A 143 -24.30 13.31 -11.84
CA GLN A 143 -25.08 12.51 -12.78
C GLN A 143 -24.33 12.16 -14.08
N ASP A 144 -23.21 12.81 -14.36
CA ASP A 144 -22.37 12.48 -15.52
C ASP A 144 -21.48 11.23 -15.26
N LEU A 145 -21.64 10.62 -14.09
CA LEU A 145 -20.94 9.41 -13.65
C LEU A 145 -21.93 8.27 -13.46
N ASN A 146 -21.47 7.07 -13.77
CA ASN A 146 -22.14 5.84 -13.40
C ASN A 146 -21.44 5.23 -12.18
N TYR A 147 -22.06 5.30 -11.00
CA TYR A 147 -21.45 4.78 -9.77
C TYR A 147 -21.34 3.24 -9.78
N LEU A 148 -22.24 2.55 -10.49
CA LEU A 148 -22.24 1.09 -10.60
C LEU A 148 -20.97 0.53 -11.26
N ASP A 149 -20.26 1.33 -12.05
CA ASP A 149 -18.99 0.93 -12.67
C ASP A 149 -17.87 0.75 -11.63
N THR A 150 -18.05 1.29 -10.42
CA THR A 150 -17.07 1.21 -9.33
C THR A 150 -17.34 0.06 -8.37
N VAL A 151 -18.53 -0.55 -8.42
CA VAL A 151 -18.98 -1.60 -7.50
C VAL A 151 -18.75 -2.97 -8.14
N THR A 152 -18.05 -3.85 -7.42
CA THR A 152 -17.61 -5.14 -7.97
C THR A 152 -18.29 -6.35 -7.34
N ASP A 153 -18.60 -6.32 -6.05
CA ASP A 153 -19.27 -7.40 -5.35
C ASP A 153 -20.72 -7.55 -5.87
N PRO A 154 -21.19 -8.77 -6.19
CA PRO A 154 -22.54 -8.98 -6.70
C PRO A 154 -23.66 -8.55 -5.75
N LYS A 155 -23.49 -8.74 -4.43
CA LYS A 155 -24.47 -8.29 -3.42
C LYS A 155 -24.47 -6.77 -3.32
N ALA A 156 -23.29 -6.15 -3.26
CA ALA A 156 -23.17 -4.70 -3.28
C ALA A 156 -23.80 -4.10 -4.55
N LYS A 157 -23.53 -4.68 -5.72
CA LYS A 157 -24.07 -4.20 -7.01
C LYS A 157 -25.58 -4.31 -7.07
N THR A 158 -26.16 -5.40 -6.57
CA THR A 158 -27.61 -5.59 -6.47
C THR A 158 -28.23 -4.55 -5.54
N PHE A 159 -27.61 -4.32 -4.37
CA PHE A 159 -28.04 -3.31 -3.42
C PHE A 159 -28.01 -1.91 -4.04
N VAL A 160 -26.85 -1.50 -4.57
CA VAL A 160 -26.67 -0.17 -5.19
C VAL A 160 -27.63 0.04 -6.35
N SER A 161 -27.90 -0.98 -7.17
CA SER A 161 -28.87 -0.89 -8.26
C SER A 161 -30.29 -0.60 -7.74
N SER A 162 -30.66 -1.20 -6.62
CA SER A 162 -31.99 -1.02 -6.00
C SER A 162 -32.17 0.36 -5.36
N PHE A 163 -31.08 0.99 -4.91
CA PHE A 163 -31.07 2.30 -4.27
C PHE A 163 -30.42 3.41 -5.11
N TYR A 164 -30.17 3.18 -6.41
CA TYR A 164 -29.27 4.02 -7.21
C TYR A 164 -29.70 5.49 -7.23
N ASP A 165 -30.96 5.77 -7.60
CA ASP A 165 -31.49 7.13 -7.66
C ASP A 165 -31.50 7.81 -6.29
N TYR A 166 -31.77 7.04 -5.24
CA TYR A 166 -31.73 7.55 -3.88
C TYR A 166 -30.30 7.93 -3.47
N ILE A 167 -29.30 7.06 -3.72
CA ILE A 167 -27.88 7.35 -3.48
C ILE A 167 -27.44 8.61 -4.26
N VAL A 168 -27.78 8.72 -5.55
CA VAL A 168 -27.47 9.90 -6.37
C VAL A 168 -28.08 11.17 -5.77
N SER A 169 -29.35 11.12 -5.38
CA SER A 169 -30.06 12.27 -4.80
C SER A 169 -29.44 12.73 -3.47
N GLN A 170 -29.08 11.78 -2.60
CA GLN A 170 -28.52 12.02 -1.29
C GLN A 170 -27.05 12.47 -1.36
N SER A 171 -26.26 11.93 -2.29
CA SER A 171 -24.90 12.43 -2.58
C SER A 171 -24.93 13.91 -2.99
N ARG A 172 -25.88 14.30 -3.84
CA ARG A 172 -26.06 15.71 -4.24
C ARG A 172 -26.50 16.58 -3.07
N LEU A 173 -27.39 16.07 -2.21
CA LEU A 173 -27.83 16.79 -1.01
C LEU A 173 -26.65 17.05 -0.07
N LEU A 174 -25.83 16.04 0.24
CA LEU A 174 -24.67 16.20 1.12
C LEU A 174 -23.64 17.19 0.54
N LEU A 175 -23.34 17.10 -0.76
CA LEU A 175 -22.50 18.08 -1.47
C LEU A 175 -23.08 19.49 -1.40
N SER A 176 -24.40 19.65 -1.51
CA SER A 176 -25.06 20.95 -1.38
C SER A 176 -24.96 21.51 0.04
N LYS A 177 -25.05 20.66 1.08
CA LYS A 177 -24.85 21.09 2.47
C LYS A 177 -23.42 21.60 2.70
N MET A 178 -22.42 20.90 2.16
CA MET A 178 -21.02 21.35 2.16
C MET A 178 -20.87 22.69 1.44
N ASP A 179 -21.44 22.83 0.25
CA ASP A 179 -21.32 24.03 -0.56
C ASP A 179 -21.95 25.27 0.11
N LYS A 180 -23.08 25.10 0.78
CA LYS A 180 -23.76 26.14 1.56
C LYS A 180 -23.11 26.45 2.90
N GLY A 181 -22.11 25.67 3.33
CA GLY A 181 -21.48 25.80 4.64
C GLY A 181 -22.38 25.37 5.81
N GLU A 182 -23.46 24.60 5.54
CA GLU A 182 -24.32 24.02 6.59
C GLU A 182 -23.56 22.94 7.39
N ILE A 183 -22.61 22.28 6.74
CA ILE A 183 -21.69 21.30 7.33
C ILE A 183 -20.27 21.62 6.88
N GLU A 184 -19.27 21.09 7.58
CA GLU A 184 -17.87 21.25 7.19
C GLU A 184 -17.57 20.55 5.84
N ILE A 185 -16.59 21.09 5.11
CA ILE A 185 -16.19 20.51 3.82
C ILE A 185 -15.02 19.53 3.98
N THR A 186 -14.88 18.59 3.05
CA THR A 186 -13.78 17.61 3.03
C THR A 186 -12.62 18.06 2.14
N HIS A 187 -11.49 17.34 2.23
CA HIS A 187 -10.33 17.56 1.35
C HIS A 187 -10.64 17.42 -0.13
N ASP A 188 -11.37 16.36 -0.48
CA ASP A 188 -11.78 16.07 -1.85
C ASP A 188 -12.80 17.10 -2.36
N PHE A 189 -13.70 17.59 -1.49
CA PHE A 189 -14.70 18.59 -1.85
C PHE A 189 -14.06 19.90 -2.33
N TYR A 190 -13.12 20.47 -1.56
CA TYR A 190 -12.52 21.75 -1.98
C TYR A 190 -11.63 21.58 -3.21
N LEU A 191 -10.99 20.41 -3.40
CA LEU A 191 -10.23 20.12 -4.62
C LEU A 191 -11.18 20.08 -5.82
N LYS A 192 -12.34 19.43 -5.67
CA LYS A 192 -13.38 19.40 -6.70
C LYS A 192 -13.90 20.79 -7.02
N LYS A 193 -14.25 21.57 -6.00
CA LYS A 193 -14.72 22.95 -6.16
C LYS A 193 -13.66 23.83 -6.84
N PHE A 194 -12.38 23.61 -6.53
CA PHE A 194 -11.28 24.27 -7.23
C PHE A 194 -11.20 23.87 -8.70
N GLN A 195 -11.28 22.57 -9.03
CA GLN A 195 -11.34 22.10 -10.42
C GLN A 195 -12.51 22.71 -11.18
N LEU A 196 -13.72 22.70 -10.61
CA LEU A 196 -14.92 23.28 -11.22
C LEU A 196 -14.84 24.80 -11.43
N SER A 197 -13.98 25.50 -10.68
CA SER A 197 -13.74 26.94 -10.87
C SER A 197 -12.92 27.28 -12.12
N ASN A 198 -12.41 26.27 -12.85
CA ASN A 198 -11.53 26.44 -14.01
C ASN A 198 -10.36 27.41 -13.75
N PRO A 199 -9.51 27.11 -12.76
CA PRO A 199 -8.53 28.05 -12.27
C PRO A 199 -7.49 28.36 -13.34
N LYS A 200 -7.06 29.63 -13.39
CA LYS A 200 -5.95 30.10 -14.22
C LYS A 200 -4.78 30.49 -13.33
N LEU A 201 -3.74 29.66 -13.33
CA LEU A 201 -2.57 29.84 -12.50
C LEU A 201 -1.53 30.69 -13.24
N ASN A 202 -1.01 31.72 -12.57
CA ASN A 202 -0.03 32.65 -13.13
C ASN A 202 1.40 32.12 -12.97
N TYR A 203 1.72 31.02 -13.68
CA TYR A 203 3.05 30.41 -13.74
C TYR A 203 3.49 30.20 -15.19
N ASP A 204 4.80 30.31 -15.42
CA ASP A 204 5.42 30.03 -16.72
C ASP A 204 5.67 28.53 -16.90
N PHE A 205 5.97 27.83 -15.79
CA PHE A 205 6.22 26.39 -15.75
C PHE A 205 5.42 25.73 -14.63
N ILE A 206 4.89 24.53 -14.90
CA ILE A 206 4.31 23.65 -13.88
C ILE A 206 4.98 22.28 -13.98
N LEU A 207 5.64 21.89 -12.90
CA LEU A 207 6.39 20.64 -12.77
C LEU A 207 5.60 19.71 -11.83
N PHE A 208 5.03 18.64 -12.35
CA PHE A 208 4.21 17.70 -11.59
C PHE A 208 5.00 16.42 -11.33
N ASP A 209 5.41 16.21 -10.08
CA ASP A 209 6.12 15.02 -9.60
C ASP A 209 5.17 13.94 -9.07
N GLU A 210 5.59 12.68 -9.21
CA GLU A 210 4.78 11.48 -8.98
C GLU A 210 3.43 11.52 -9.72
N GLY A 211 3.47 12.04 -10.96
CA GLY A 211 2.30 12.31 -11.78
C GLY A 211 1.48 11.07 -12.13
N GLN A 212 2.05 9.86 -12.03
CA GLN A 212 1.30 8.60 -12.26
C GLN A 212 0.11 8.42 -11.30
N ASP A 213 0.16 9.01 -10.10
CA ASP A 213 -0.86 8.83 -9.08
C ASP A 213 -1.93 9.93 -9.07
N ALA A 214 -1.91 10.83 -10.06
CA ALA A 214 -2.86 11.93 -10.14
C ALA A 214 -4.30 11.41 -10.40
N SER A 215 -5.28 12.05 -9.75
CA SER A 215 -6.69 11.83 -10.08
C SER A 215 -7.09 12.63 -11.34
N PRO A 216 -8.15 12.23 -12.05
CA PRO A 216 -8.68 13.01 -13.18
C PRO A 216 -8.94 14.48 -12.85
N ALA A 217 -9.39 14.81 -11.63
CA ALA A 217 -9.57 16.19 -11.21
C ALA A 217 -8.25 16.99 -11.16
N MET A 218 -7.17 16.39 -10.66
CA MET A 218 -5.84 17.03 -10.62
C MET A 218 -5.29 17.23 -12.03
N LEU A 219 -5.43 16.22 -12.90
CA LEU A 219 -5.00 16.29 -14.28
C LEU A 219 -5.75 17.36 -15.07
N ASP A 220 -7.06 17.49 -14.86
CA ASP A 220 -7.87 18.52 -15.49
C ASP A 220 -7.39 19.93 -15.11
N ILE A 221 -7.08 20.17 -13.83
CA ILE A 221 -6.45 21.42 -13.39
C ILE A 221 -5.11 21.63 -14.10
N PHE A 222 -4.24 20.62 -14.13
CA PHE A 222 -2.89 20.70 -14.70
C PHE A 222 -2.91 20.97 -16.21
N PHE A 223 -3.66 20.20 -16.99
CA PHE A 223 -3.66 20.28 -18.45
C PHE A 223 -4.25 21.60 -18.97
N ASN A 224 -5.23 22.17 -18.27
CA ASN A 224 -5.92 23.41 -18.65
C ASN A 224 -5.13 24.71 -18.35
N GLN A 225 -3.88 24.59 -17.87
CA GLN A 225 -2.98 25.73 -17.64
C GLN A 225 -2.23 26.13 -18.92
N LYS A 226 -1.99 27.44 -19.07
CA LYS A 226 -1.20 28.02 -20.18
C LYS A 226 0.32 27.81 -20.04
N ALA A 227 0.78 27.44 -18.84
CA ALA A 227 2.18 27.19 -18.53
C ALA A 227 2.77 26.05 -19.37
N THR A 228 4.11 26.04 -19.48
CA THR A 228 4.85 24.86 -19.92
C THR A 228 4.72 23.76 -18.87
N LYS A 229 4.31 22.57 -19.29
CA LYS A 229 3.94 21.45 -18.42
C LYS A 229 4.97 20.34 -18.48
N VAL A 230 5.53 20.00 -17.33
CA VAL A 230 6.41 18.85 -17.15
C VAL A 230 5.72 17.90 -16.20
N ILE A 231 5.47 16.67 -16.61
CA ILE A 231 4.96 15.62 -15.73
C ILE A 231 5.98 14.49 -15.65
N VAL A 232 6.36 14.11 -14.45
CA VAL A 232 7.32 13.02 -14.20
C VAL A 232 6.67 11.97 -13.31
N GLY A 233 7.01 10.72 -13.55
CA GLY A 233 6.51 9.63 -12.75
C GLY A 233 7.05 8.28 -13.19
N ASP A 234 6.59 7.23 -12.53
CA ASP A 234 6.88 5.84 -12.89
C ASP A 234 5.56 5.11 -13.12
N THR A 235 5.27 4.76 -14.38
CA THR A 235 4.00 4.10 -14.78
C THR A 235 3.79 2.77 -14.03
N HIS A 236 4.87 2.13 -13.58
CA HIS A 236 4.83 0.87 -12.83
C HIS A 236 4.75 1.06 -11.31
N GLN A 237 4.82 2.30 -10.82
CA GLN A 237 4.54 2.62 -9.42
C GLN A 237 3.14 3.19 -9.19
N GLN A 238 2.24 3.20 -10.19
CA GLN A 238 0.85 3.60 -9.97
C GLN A 238 0.15 2.56 -9.07
N ILE A 239 -0.11 2.95 -7.81
CA ILE A 239 -0.69 2.08 -6.76
C ILE A 239 -1.71 2.82 -5.86
N TYR A 240 -2.21 3.96 -6.31
CA TYR A 240 -3.25 4.73 -5.60
C TYR A 240 -4.59 4.67 -6.37
N GLY A 241 -4.90 3.55 -7.04
CA GLY A 241 -6.17 3.36 -7.75
C GLY A 241 -7.38 3.48 -6.83
N TRP A 242 -7.24 3.08 -5.56
CA TRP A 242 -8.23 3.27 -4.50
C TRP A 242 -8.50 4.75 -4.14
N ARG A 243 -7.60 5.67 -4.50
CA ARG A 243 -7.77 7.14 -4.46
C ARG A 243 -8.15 7.71 -5.84
N PHE A 244 -8.67 6.88 -6.73
CA PHE A 244 -9.06 7.23 -8.10
C PHE A 244 -7.90 7.72 -8.98
N ALA A 245 -6.65 7.36 -8.64
CA ALA A 245 -5.53 7.57 -9.53
C ALA A 245 -5.74 6.79 -10.84
N VAL A 246 -5.53 7.45 -11.96
CA VAL A 246 -5.64 6.84 -13.30
C VAL A 246 -4.25 6.68 -13.91
N ASN A 247 -4.15 6.02 -15.06
CA ASN A 247 -2.90 5.95 -15.83
C ASN A 247 -2.53 7.34 -16.38
N SER A 248 -2.03 8.18 -15.47
CA SER A 248 -2.00 9.63 -15.60
C SER A 248 -0.91 10.10 -16.54
N LEU A 249 0.22 9.37 -16.55
CA LEU A 249 1.31 9.60 -17.49
C LEU A 249 0.83 9.32 -18.92
N GLU A 250 0.06 8.27 -19.18
CA GLU A 250 -0.44 8.00 -20.53
C GLU A 250 -1.49 9.00 -21.02
N LYS A 251 -2.15 9.73 -20.11
CA LYS A 251 -3.04 10.84 -20.48
C LYS A 251 -2.30 12.10 -20.92
N ALA A 252 -1.01 12.21 -20.63
CA ALA A 252 -0.19 13.31 -21.10
C ALA A 252 0.35 13.02 -22.51
N ASP A 253 -0.34 13.57 -23.52
CA ASP A 253 0.09 13.55 -24.92
C ASP A 253 1.20 14.60 -25.16
N PHE A 254 2.34 14.37 -24.50
CA PHE A 254 3.54 15.21 -24.55
C PHE A 254 4.71 14.40 -25.10
N LYS A 255 5.79 15.10 -25.50
CA LYS A 255 7.03 14.44 -25.87
C LYS A 255 7.55 13.61 -24.69
N THR A 256 7.73 12.30 -24.91
CA THR A 256 8.17 11.37 -23.87
C THR A 256 9.70 11.33 -23.79
N TYR A 257 10.21 11.41 -22.57
CA TYR A 257 11.59 11.13 -22.18
C TYR A 257 11.59 9.98 -21.16
N HIS A 258 12.72 9.28 -21.05
CA HIS A 258 12.87 8.14 -20.16
C HIS A 258 14.00 8.36 -19.16
N LEU A 259 13.84 7.83 -17.95
CA LEU A 259 14.93 7.66 -16.99
C LEU A 259 15.01 6.17 -16.63
N SER A 260 15.94 5.45 -17.27
CA SER A 260 16.05 3.98 -17.20
C SER A 260 17.06 3.48 -16.16
N THR A 261 17.89 4.37 -15.62
CA THR A 261 18.94 4.02 -14.67
C THR A 261 18.49 4.25 -13.22
N SER A 262 18.49 3.20 -12.40
CA SER A 262 18.31 3.27 -10.94
C SER A 262 19.66 3.39 -10.23
N PHE A 263 19.76 4.36 -9.33
CA PHE A 263 20.91 4.54 -8.43
C PHE A 263 20.70 3.87 -7.07
N ARG A 264 19.52 3.28 -6.83
CA ARG A 264 19.13 2.71 -5.55
C ARG A 264 19.67 1.30 -5.35
N PHE A 265 19.51 0.46 -6.37
CA PHE A 265 19.74 -0.99 -6.28
C PHE A 265 20.61 -1.49 -7.44
N SER A 266 21.16 -2.69 -7.26
CA SER A 266 22.04 -3.36 -8.21
C SER A 266 21.30 -3.85 -9.47
N GLN A 267 22.06 -4.32 -10.47
CA GLN A 267 21.48 -4.94 -11.65
C GLN A 267 20.69 -6.22 -11.33
N ASP A 268 21.06 -6.98 -10.30
CA ASP A 268 20.34 -8.20 -9.92
C ASP A 268 18.91 -7.87 -9.45
N ILE A 269 18.76 -6.85 -8.61
CA ILE A 269 17.45 -6.36 -8.17
C ILE A 269 16.68 -5.73 -9.34
N ALA A 270 17.37 -5.04 -10.25
CA ALA A 270 16.76 -4.49 -11.46
C ALA A 270 16.20 -5.61 -12.36
N ASN A 271 16.94 -6.71 -12.52
CA ASN A 271 16.51 -7.89 -13.26
C ASN A 271 15.28 -8.52 -12.61
N LEU A 272 15.28 -8.71 -11.28
CA LEU A 272 14.11 -9.22 -10.56
C LEU A 272 12.88 -8.32 -10.78
N ALA A 273 13.06 -7.00 -10.69
CA ALA A 273 11.99 -6.04 -10.93
C ALA A 273 11.45 -6.13 -12.37
N MET A 274 12.32 -6.27 -13.37
CA MET A 274 11.92 -6.47 -14.78
C MET A 274 11.14 -7.78 -14.96
N GLU A 275 11.57 -8.89 -14.37
CA GLU A 275 10.85 -10.17 -14.44
C GLU A 275 9.47 -10.09 -13.77
N VAL A 276 9.36 -9.43 -12.62
CA VAL A 276 8.06 -9.15 -11.98
C VAL A 276 7.15 -8.35 -12.91
N LEU A 277 7.67 -7.36 -13.64
CA LEU A 277 6.88 -6.60 -14.61
C LEU A 277 6.43 -7.44 -15.80
N LYS A 278 7.18 -8.48 -16.20
CA LYS A 278 6.75 -9.41 -17.25
C LYS A 278 5.48 -10.17 -16.90
N PHE A 279 5.09 -10.26 -15.62
CA PHE A 279 3.80 -10.82 -15.23
C PHE A 279 2.62 -10.10 -15.92
N LYS A 280 2.81 -8.85 -16.37
CA LYS A 280 1.80 -8.12 -17.14
C LYS A 280 1.47 -8.77 -18.48
N LYS A 281 2.33 -9.64 -19.04
CA LYS A 281 2.05 -10.46 -20.23
C LYS A 281 0.86 -11.41 -20.05
N HIS A 282 0.47 -11.70 -18.80
CA HIS A 282 -0.75 -12.45 -18.52
C HIS A 282 -2.02 -11.62 -18.68
N LEU A 283 -1.90 -10.28 -18.68
CA LEU A 283 -3.02 -9.35 -18.77
C LEU A 283 -3.17 -8.76 -20.18
N ASP A 284 -2.08 -8.27 -20.76
CA ASP A 284 -2.06 -7.61 -22.07
C ASP A 284 -0.65 -7.68 -22.71
N GLU A 285 -0.47 -7.12 -23.90
CA GLU A 285 0.84 -6.91 -24.50
C GLU A 285 1.72 -6.05 -23.59
N HIS A 286 2.82 -6.64 -23.10
CA HIS A 286 3.76 -5.94 -22.23
C HIS A 286 5.05 -5.63 -22.98
N GLN A 287 5.31 -4.34 -23.18
CA GLN A 287 6.61 -3.86 -23.63
C GLN A 287 7.61 -3.93 -22.47
N SER A 288 8.71 -4.67 -22.68
CA SER A 288 9.80 -4.73 -21.71
C SER A 288 10.43 -3.35 -21.54
N ILE A 289 10.61 -2.91 -20.30
CA ILE A 289 11.29 -1.65 -19.99
C ILE A 289 12.69 -1.97 -19.48
N PRO A 290 13.74 -1.41 -20.10
CA PRO A 290 15.09 -1.61 -19.60
C PRO A 290 15.25 -0.88 -18.26
N ILE A 291 15.69 -1.61 -17.24
CA ILE A 291 16.08 -1.05 -15.94
C ILE A 291 17.56 -1.35 -15.73
N ILE A 292 18.38 -0.29 -15.61
CA ILE A 292 19.81 -0.38 -15.35
C ILE A 292 20.05 -0.11 -13.86
N GLY A 293 20.52 -1.10 -13.11
CA GLY A 293 20.82 -0.96 -11.68
C GLY A 293 22.27 -0.59 -11.44
N LYS A 294 22.52 0.62 -10.93
CA LYS A 294 23.86 1.13 -10.55
C LYS A 294 24.09 1.24 -9.04
N GLY A 295 23.11 0.84 -8.23
CA GLY A 295 23.24 0.83 -6.77
C GLY A 295 24.28 -0.19 -6.31
N ASN A 296 25.14 0.20 -5.39
CA ASN A 296 26.26 -0.61 -4.88
C ASN A 296 26.38 -0.59 -3.35
N SER A 297 25.29 -0.24 -2.65
CA SER A 297 25.28 -0.22 -1.18
C SER A 297 25.51 -1.63 -0.63
N LYS A 298 26.44 -1.75 0.33
CA LYS A 298 26.72 -3.00 1.06
C LYS A 298 26.32 -2.93 2.54
N GLU A 299 25.99 -1.75 3.03
CA GLU A 299 25.70 -1.52 4.44
C GLU A 299 24.23 -1.81 4.74
N ILE A 300 23.93 -2.48 5.85
CA ILE A 300 22.56 -2.80 6.28
C ILE A 300 22.28 -2.10 7.61
N LYS A 301 21.70 -0.90 7.55
CA LYS A 301 21.24 -0.15 8.74
C LYS A 301 19.76 -0.36 8.99
N THR A 302 18.99 -0.37 7.91
CA THR A 302 17.52 -0.41 7.94
C THR A 302 17.01 -1.73 7.40
N LYS A 303 16.17 -2.40 8.18
CA LYS A 303 15.53 -3.67 7.84
C LYS A 303 14.02 -3.47 7.86
N ALA A 304 13.32 -3.95 6.84
CA ALA A 304 11.87 -3.81 6.77
C ALA A 304 11.15 -5.07 6.32
N VAL A 305 10.03 -5.38 6.96
CA VAL A 305 9.02 -6.34 6.46
C VAL A 305 7.96 -5.57 5.68
N LEU A 306 7.79 -5.93 4.41
CA LEU A 306 6.82 -5.31 3.51
C LEU A 306 5.69 -6.28 3.15
N ALA A 307 4.44 -5.85 3.36
CA ALA A 307 3.25 -6.64 3.06
C ALA A 307 2.32 -5.93 2.07
N ARG A 308 1.56 -6.71 1.29
CA ARG A 308 0.45 -6.20 0.47
C ARG A 308 -0.72 -5.76 1.34
N THR A 309 -0.99 -6.52 2.40
CA THR A 309 -2.16 -6.36 3.27
C THR A 309 -1.76 -5.97 4.69
N ASN A 310 -2.61 -5.16 5.34
CA ASN A 310 -2.47 -4.84 6.76
C ASN A 310 -2.52 -6.12 7.62
N PHE A 311 -3.33 -7.11 7.22
CA PHE A 311 -3.41 -8.43 7.85
C PHE A 311 -2.05 -9.14 7.83
N GLY A 312 -1.51 -9.39 6.64
CA GLY A 312 -0.23 -10.06 6.45
C GLY A 312 0.89 -9.38 7.22
N LEU A 313 0.90 -8.05 7.26
CA LEU A 313 1.84 -7.27 8.03
C LEU A 313 1.72 -7.53 9.53
N LEU A 314 0.50 -7.42 10.07
CA LEU A 314 0.24 -7.62 11.48
C LEU A 314 0.61 -9.05 11.89
N LEU A 315 0.21 -10.08 11.12
CA LEU A 315 0.61 -11.47 11.37
C LEU A 315 2.13 -11.60 11.49
N LYS A 316 2.89 -10.98 10.57
CA LYS A 316 4.35 -11.03 10.60
C LYS A 316 4.95 -10.28 11.78
N ALA A 317 4.38 -9.15 12.17
CA ALA A 317 4.81 -8.47 13.38
C ALA A 317 4.56 -9.31 14.64
N ILE A 318 3.42 -10.00 14.71
CA ILE A 318 3.09 -10.90 15.82
C ILE A 318 4.11 -12.04 15.89
N GLU A 319 4.36 -12.73 14.76
CA GLU A 319 5.37 -13.79 14.67
C GLU A 319 6.76 -13.29 15.10
N TYR A 320 7.16 -12.10 14.65
CA TYR A 320 8.45 -11.52 14.98
C TYR A 320 8.59 -11.22 16.47
N VAL A 321 7.59 -10.56 17.07
CA VAL A 321 7.61 -10.13 18.48
C VAL A 321 7.50 -11.30 19.46
N THR A 322 6.78 -12.36 19.07
CA THR A 322 6.55 -13.54 19.93
C THR A 322 7.69 -14.54 19.87
N GLU A 323 8.36 -14.70 18.74
CA GLU A 323 9.40 -15.72 18.57
C GLU A 323 10.80 -15.23 18.89
N LYS A 324 11.09 -13.95 18.63
CA LYS A 324 12.42 -13.37 18.83
C LYS A 324 12.50 -12.75 20.23
N LYS A 325 12.91 -13.56 21.21
CA LYS A 325 12.91 -13.22 22.66
C LYS A 325 13.68 -11.95 23.02
N LYS A 326 14.68 -11.54 22.22
CA LYS A 326 15.54 -10.37 22.48
C LYS A 326 15.16 -9.10 21.71
N VAL A 327 14.11 -9.09 20.88
CA VAL A 327 13.70 -7.86 20.16
C VAL A 327 13.27 -6.80 21.16
N LYS A 328 13.94 -5.66 21.12
CA LYS A 328 13.67 -4.52 21.99
C LYS A 328 12.80 -3.48 21.29
N GLN A 329 13.11 -3.17 20.03
CA GLN A 329 12.54 -2.02 19.35
C GLN A 329 12.10 -2.34 17.92
N ILE A 330 10.82 -2.08 17.64
CA ILE A 330 10.21 -2.21 16.31
C ILE A 330 9.52 -0.91 15.94
N TYR A 331 9.33 -0.68 14.64
CA TYR A 331 8.66 0.51 14.14
C TYR A 331 7.61 0.13 13.09
N PHE A 332 6.52 0.89 13.04
CA PHE A 332 5.46 0.75 12.03
C PHE A 332 5.36 2.03 11.24
N GLU A 333 5.56 1.95 9.92
CA GLU A 333 5.30 3.11 9.07
C GLU A 333 3.84 3.50 9.17
N GLY A 334 3.59 4.75 9.56
CA GLY A 334 2.24 5.27 9.68
C GLY A 334 1.53 5.00 11.01
N ASN A 335 2.28 4.56 12.04
CA ASN A 335 1.82 4.23 13.39
C ASN A 335 1.04 2.90 13.47
N ILE A 336 1.21 2.15 14.56
CA ILE A 336 0.48 0.89 14.82
C ILE A 336 -1.05 1.08 14.79
N ASN A 337 -1.55 2.26 15.15
CA ASN A 337 -2.98 2.56 15.17
C ASN A 337 -3.62 2.40 13.79
N SER A 338 -2.90 2.65 12.69
CA SER A 338 -3.46 2.44 11.35
C SER A 338 -3.75 0.98 10.99
N TYR A 339 -3.29 0.04 11.82
CA TYR A 339 -3.49 -1.40 11.64
C TYR A 339 -4.48 -1.98 12.65
N THR A 340 -4.88 -1.18 13.66
CA THR A 340 -5.80 -1.61 14.73
C THR A 340 -7.12 -0.83 14.71
N TYR A 341 -7.24 0.17 13.83
CA TYR A 341 -8.44 0.96 13.59
C TYR A 341 -8.75 0.99 12.09
N ALA A 342 -10.04 1.01 11.76
CA ALA A 342 -10.54 1.28 10.42
C ALA A 342 -10.59 2.79 10.21
N ASP A 343 -10.69 3.23 8.95
CA ASP A 343 -10.72 4.64 8.55
C ASP A 343 -11.90 5.37 9.20
N GLU A 344 -13.03 4.66 9.41
CA GLU A 344 -14.22 5.19 10.10
C GLU A 344 -14.14 5.12 11.64
N GLY A 345 -13.03 4.61 12.19
CA GLY A 345 -12.71 4.61 13.61
C GLY A 345 -13.14 3.38 14.39
N ALA A 346 -13.80 2.41 13.77
CA ALA A 346 -14.02 1.09 14.35
C ALA A 346 -12.67 0.44 14.71
N SER A 347 -12.54 -0.09 15.93
CA SER A 347 -11.29 -0.72 16.36
C SER A 347 -11.36 -2.25 16.28
N LEU A 348 -10.19 -2.88 16.24
CA LEU A 348 -10.07 -4.33 16.36
C LEU A 348 -10.69 -4.85 17.68
N TYR A 349 -10.67 -4.03 18.74
CA TYR A 349 -11.32 -4.36 20.00
C TYR A 349 -12.85 -4.30 19.93
N ASP A 350 -13.42 -3.40 19.12
CA ASP A 350 -14.87 -3.34 18.89
C ASP A 350 -15.35 -4.63 18.21
N VAL A 351 -14.65 -5.07 17.15
CA VAL A 351 -14.96 -6.32 16.45
C VAL A 351 -14.73 -7.54 17.35
N LEU A 352 -13.68 -7.54 18.18
CA LEU A 352 -13.44 -8.61 19.17
C LEU A 352 -14.55 -8.66 20.23
N ASN A 353 -15.04 -7.52 20.69
CA ASN A 353 -16.14 -7.46 21.66
C ASN A 353 -17.46 -7.91 21.03
N LEU A 354 -17.71 -7.57 19.76
CA LEU A 354 -18.85 -8.10 19.00
C LEU A 354 -18.77 -9.63 18.88
N TYR A 355 -17.59 -10.17 18.54
CA TYR A 355 -17.35 -11.62 18.49
C TYR A 355 -17.62 -12.33 19.83
N ASN A 356 -17.29 -11.67 20.94
CA ASN A 356 -17.51 -12.20 22.29
C ASN A 356 -18.92 -11.91 22.86
N GLY A 357 -19.81 -11.27 22.11
CA GLY A 357 -21.14 -10.86 22.60
C GLY A 357 -21.12 -9.77 23.67
N LYS A 358 -20.01 -9.03 23.82
CA LYS A 358 -19.82 -7.98 24.83
C LYS A 358 -20.21 -6.59 24.31
N HIS A 359 -21.46 -6.43 23.88
CA HIS A 359 -21.95 -5.19 23.22
C HIS A 359 -21.78 -3.91 24.05
N HIS A 360 -21.84 -4.01 25.37
CA HIS A 360 -21.67 -2.86 26.27
C HIS A 360 -20.24 -2.27 26.24
N LEU A 361 -19.24 -3.03 25.76
CA LEU A 361 -17.85 -2.58 25.62
C LEU A 361 -17.53 -2.02 24.23
N ILE A 362 -18.47 -2.10 23.28
CA ILE A 362 -18.29 -1.59 21.91
C ILE A 362 -18.49 -0.07 21.92
N LYS A 363 -17.48 0.66 21.42
CA LYS A 363 -17.48 2.13 21.36
C LYS A 363 -18.00 2.65 20.03
N ASP A 364 -17.63 1.98 18.95
CA ASP A 364 -18.04 2.39 17.60
C ASP A 364 -19.55 2.20 17.40
N LYS A 365 -20.25 3.23 16.92
CA LYS A 365 -21.72 3.22 16.77
C LYS A 365 -22.19 2.21 15.74
N LEU A 366 -21.48 2.08 14.61
CA LEU A 366 -21.84 1.13 13.55
C LEU A 366 -21.67 -0.30 14.05
N ILE A 367 -20.50 -0.63 14.62
CA ILE A 367 -20.25 -1.97 15.14
C ILE A 367 -21.20 -2.32 16.30
N LYS A 368 -21.55 -1.35 17.15
CA LYS A 368 -22.47 -1.55 18.27
C LYS A 368 -23.90 -1.84 17.83
N ALA A 369 -24.32 -1.32 16.68
CA ALA A 369 -25.66 -1.58 16.13
C ALA A 369 -25.82 -3.04 15.67
N MET A 370 -24.72 -3.71 15.30
CA MET A 370 -24.73 -5.10 14.84
C MET A 370 -25.07 -6.06 16.00
N GLN A 371 -25.91 -7.07 15.74
CA GLN A 371 -26.21 -8.12 16.72
C GLN A 371 -25.08 -9.16 16.87
N GLY A 372 -24.24 -9.32 15.86
CA GLY A 372 -23.14 -10.28 15.87
C GLY A 372 -22.32 -10.20 14.58
N LEU A 373 -21.29 -11.06 14.46
CA LEU A 373 -20.41 -11.03 13.29
C LEU A 373 -21.13 -11.30 11.97
N ASN A 374 -22.19 -12.10 11.96
CA ASN A 374 -22.92 -12.39 10.71
C ASN A 374 -23.57 -11.14 10.10
N GLU A 375 -24.12 -10.24 10.94
CA GLU A 375 -24.68 -8.97 10.46
C GLU A 375 -23.56 -8.03 9.98
N LEU A 376 -22.42 -8.01 10.66
CA LEU A 376 -21.25 -7.25 10.23
C LEU A 376 -20.69 -7.76 8.89
N GLU A 377 -20.66 -9.08 8.69
CA GLU A 377 -20.23 -9.71 7.43
C GLU A 377 -21.16 -9.38 6.27
N ASP A 378 -22.49 -9.41 6.49
CA ASP A 378 -23.45 -8.97 5.46
C ASP A 378 -23.27 -7.48 5.11
N TYR A 379 -23.04 -6.62 6.12
CA TYR A 379 -22.69 -5.22 5.89
C TYR A 379 -21.41 -5.07 5.06
N ILE A 380 -20.35 -5.81 5.41
CA ILE A 380 -19.06 -5.80 4.70
C ILE A 380 -19.23 -6.20 3.24
N GLU A 381 -20.01 -7.25 2.96
CA GLU A 381 -20.27 -7.71 1.59
C GLU A 381 -21.06 -6.67 0.78
N LYS A 382 -22.11 -6.09 1.38
CA LYS A 382 -22.92 -5.05 0.73
C LYS A 382 -22.16 -3.75 0.51
N THR A 383 -21.16 -3.45 1.34
CA THR A 383 -20.38 -2.20 1.26
C THR A 383 -19.00 -2.37 0.66
N GLU A 384 -18.48 -3.58 0.45
CA GLU A 384 -17.08 -3.85 0.09
C GLU A 384 -16.07 -3.20 1.07
N ASP A 385 -16.34 -3.25 2.38
CA ASP A 385 -15.43 -2.69 3.40
C ASP A 385 -14.25 -3.62 3.70
N VAL A 386 -13.15 -3.39 2.98
CA VAL A 386 -11.92 -4.20 3.07
C VAL A 386 -11.28 -4.15 4.47
N GLN A 387 -11.38 -3.02 5.18
CA GLN A 387 -10.73 -2.88 6.48
C GLN A 387 -11.51 -3.61 7.58
N LEU A 388 -12.84 -3.51 7.57
CA LEU A 388 -13.68 -4.30 8.47
C LEU A 388 -13.59 -5.79 8.16
N ALA A 389 -13.57 -6.20 6.89
CA ALA A 389 -13.31 -7.59 6.48
C ALA A 389 -12.02 -8.13 7.13
N MET A 390 -10.95 -7.37 7.01
CA MET A 390 -9.66 -7.71 7.59
C MET A 390 -9.71 -7.83 9.13
N MET A 391 -10.41 -6.93 9.82
CA MET A 391 -10.56 -7.02 11.27
C MET A 391 -11.32 -8.28 11.69
N VAL A 392 -12.38 -8.63 10.95
CA VAL A 392 -13.13 -9.87 11.17
C VAL A 392 -12.23 -11.09 10.99
N GLU A 393 -11.38 -11.12 9.97
CA GLU A 393 -10.40 -12.20 9.77
C GLU A 393 -9.41 -12.34 10.93
N ILE A 394 -8.83 -11.22 11.40
CA ILE A 394 -7.91 -11.21 12.56
C ILE A 394 -8.62 -11.74 13.80
N VAL A 395 -9.84 -11.28 14.06
CA VAL A 395 -10.64 -11.69 15.22
C VAL A 395 -10.98 -13.18 15.14
N LYS A 396 -11.36 -13.70 13.97
CA LYS A 396 -11.61 -15.13 13.76
C LYS A 396 -10.37 -15.99 14.01
N GLU A 397 -9.18 -15.53 13.63
CA GLU A 397 -7.95 -16.30 13.77
C GLU A 397 -7.39 -16.27 15.21
N TYR A 398 -7.37 -15.09 15.85
CA TYR A 398 -6.68 -14.90 17.13
C TYR A 398 -7.61 -14.78 18.33
N GLY A 399 -8.85 -14.36 18.13
CA GLY A 399 -9.86 -14.16 19.17
C GLY A 399 -9.28 -13.45 20.39
N ASN A 400 -9.41 -14.09 21.55
CA ASN A 400 -9.02 -13.49 22.84
C ASN A 400 -7.51 -13.38 23.09
N LYS A 401 -6.65 -13.80 22.15
CA LYS A 401 -5.20 -13.56 22.23
C LYS A 401 -4.81 -12.16 21.74
N ILE A 402 -5.69 -11.48 21.00
CA ILE A 402 -5.42 -10.17 20.41
C ILE A 402 -4.95 -9.14 21.46
N PRO A 403 -5.56 -9.00 22.65
CA PRO A 403 -5.12 -8.01 23.63
C PRO A 403 -3.66 -8.18 24.05
N ASP A 404 -3.23 -9.40 24.37
CA ASP A 404 -1.84 -9.70 24.78
C ASP A 404 -0.85 -9.43 23.64
N ILE A 405 -1.25 -9.79 22.43
CA ILE A 405 -0.47 -9.57 21.23
C ILE A 405 -0.26 -8.08 20.97
N ILE A 406 -1.35 -7.30 20.93
CA ILE A 406 -1.27 -5.85 20.68
C ILE A 406 -0.48 -5.16 21.79
N LYS A 407 -0.63 -5.60 23.03
CA LYS A 407 0.18 -5.12 24.16
C LYS A 407 1.67 -5.37 23.91
N ALA A 408 2.06 -6.59 23.55
CA ALA A 408 3.45 -6.93 23.28
C ALA A 408 4.05 -6.13 22.10
N ILE A 409 3.25 -5.83 21.07
CA ILE A 409 3.69 -4.98 19.95
C ILE A 409 3.87 -3.53 20.42
N LYS A 410 2.89 -2.98 21.16
CA LYS A 410 2.94 -1.60 21.67
C LYS A 410 4.11 -1.37 22.62
N GLU A 411 4.42 -2.31 23.50
CA GLU A 411 5.55 -2.22 24.44
C GLU A 411 6.91 -2.14 23.74
N LYS A 412 7.02 -2.67 22.51
CA LYS A 412 8.26 -2.65 21.70
C LYS A 412 8.25 -1.57 20.62
N HIS A 413 7.12 -0.89 20.40
CA HIS A 413 6.99 0.09 19.34
C HIS A 413 7.68 1.40 19.72
N VAL A 414 8.58 1.89 18.88
CA VAL A 414 9.19 3.21 19.01
C VAL A 414 8.42 4.27 18.21
N ASP A 415 8.49 5.52 18.65
CA ASP A 415 7.89 6.66 17.95
C ASP A 415 8.66 7.07 16.69
N ASN A 416 8.05 7.94 15.86
CA ASN A 416 8.62 8.37 14.57
C ASN A 416 10.02 8.99 14.70
N ASP A 417 10.25 9.79 15.74
CA ASP A 417 11.54 10.47 15.96
C ASP A 417 12.66 9.48 16.30
N ASP A 418 12.29 8.26 16.72
CA ASP A 418 13.19 7.18 17.10
C ASP A 418 13.22 6.03 16.08
N LYS A 419 12.68 6.26 14.87
CA LYS A 419 12.63 5.26 13.79
C LYS A 419 13.97 4.58 13.51
N GLU A 420 15.07 5.34 13.58
CA GLU A 420 16.43 4.83 13.32
C GLU A 420 16.91 3.81 14.35
N LYS A 421 16.30 3.78 15.55
CA LYS A 421 16.63 2.82 16.61
C LYS A 421 15.94 1.46 16.40
N ALA A 422 14.97 1.36 15.49
CA ALA A 422 14.20 0.15 15.28
C ALA A 422 15.05 -0.96 14.64
N GLU A 423 15.03 -2.15 15.26
CA GLU A 423 15.69 -3.35 14.72
C GLU A 423 14.97 -3.91 13.49
N MET A 424 13.66 -3.63 13.38
CA MET A 424 12.81 -4.02 12.27
C MET A 424 11.68 -3.01 12.07
N ILE A 425 11.46 -2.62 10.81
CA ILE A 425 10.37 -1.76 10.37
C ILE A 425 9.29 -2.62 9.74
N PHE A 426 8.03 -2.35 10.05
CA PHE A 426 6.86 -2.99 9.45
C PHE A 426 6.10 -1.97 8.62
N SER A 427 5.84 -2.27 7.35
CA SER A 427 5.09 -1.39 6.47
C SER A 427 4.28 -2.14 5.43
N THR A 428 3.12 -1.59 5.06
CA THR A 428 2.49 -1.97 3.80
C THR A 428 3.13 -1.23 2.64
N VAL A 429 3.05 -1.80 1.44
CA VAL A 429 3.62 -1.19 0.22
C VAL A 429 3.09 0.22 -0.03
N HIS A 430 1.81 0.47 0.24
CA HIS A 430 1.20 1.79 0.11
C HIS A 430 1.83 2.84 1.03
N ARG A 431 2.27 2.44 2.23
CA ARG A 431 2.87 3.35 3.23
C ARG A 431 4.36 3.55 3.03
N CYS A 432 5.10 2.52 2.61
CA CYS A 432 6.53 2.66 2.32
C CYS A 432 6.84 3.25 0.93
N LYS A 433 5.83 3.54 0.09
CA LYS A 433 6.07 4.20 -1.19
C LYS A 433 6.77 5.54 -0.99
N GLY A 434 7.86 5.74 -1.72
CA GLY A 434 8.77 6.89 -1.56
C GLY A 434 9.86 6.68 -0.51
N MET A 435 9.75 5.65 0.34
CA MET A 435 10.81 5.25 1.28
C MET A 435 11.73 4.21 0.65
N GLU A 436 12.85 3.96 1.31
CA GLU A 436 13.89 3.02 0.88
C GLU A 436 14.48 2.36 2.13
N TYR A 437 14.86 1.09 2.02
CA TYR A 437 15.46 0.30 3.10
C TYR A 437 16.68 -0.44 2.58
N ASP A 438 17.61 -0.82 3.46
CA ASP A 438 18.81 -1.53 3.03
C ASP A 438 18.53 -3.02 2.76
N ALA A 439 17.78 -3.67 3.65
CA ALA A 439 17.30 -5.03 3.48
C ALA A 439 15.79 -5.12 3.69
N ILE A 440 15.09 -5.87 2.84
CA ILE A 440 13.64 -6.07 2.97
C ILE A 440 13.26 -7.55 3.01
N GLN A 441 12.16 -7.86 3.70
CA GLN A 441 11.50 -9.16 3.67
C GLN A 441 10.06 -8.98 3.16
N LEU A 442 9.70 -9.69 2.09
CA LEU A 442 8.32 -9.68 1.58
C LEU A 442 7.45 -10.70 2.31
N VAL A 443 6.22 -10.30 2.64
CA VAL A 443 5.18 -11.21 3.11
C VAL A 443 4.60 -12.00 1.92
N ASN A 444 4.17 -13.24 2.13
CA ASN A 444 3.55 -14.07 1.10
C ASN A 444 2.05 -13.75 0.94
N ASP A 445 1.72 -12.49 0.67
CA ASP A 445 0.36 -11.98 0.49
C ASP A 445 0.18 -11.14 -0.79
N PHE A 446 1.16 -11.17 -1.70
CA PHE A 446 1.12 -10.54 -3.01
C PHE A 446 0.55 -11.48 -4.09
N ILE A 447 0.23 -10.89 -5.25
CA ILE A 447 -0.12 -11.64 -6.46
C ILE A 447 1.06 -12.52 -6.92
N THR A 448 0.75 -13.73 -7.41
CA THR A 448 1.75 -14.69 -7.91
C THR A 448 1.55 -14.91 -9.42
N GLU A 449 2.62 -15.31 -10.11
CA GLU A 449 2.55 -15.70 -11.54
C GLU A 449 1.55 -16.85 -11.75
N GLU A 450 1.55 -17.86 -10.87
CA GLU A 450 0.62 -18.99 -10.92
C GLU A 450 -0.86 -18.53 -10.83
N LYS A 451 -1.16 -17.56 -9.94
CA LYS A 451 -2.53 -17.02 -9.82
C LYS A 451 -2.94 -16.28 -11.09
N LEU A 452 -2.03 -15.51 -11.69
CA LEU A 452 -2.29 -14.80 -12.94
C LEU A 452 -2.50 -15.77 -14.12
N ALA A 453 -1.70 -16.84 -14.19
CA ALA A 453 -1.85 -17.88 -15.21
C ALA A 453 -3.22 -18.57 -15.13
N LYS A 454 -3.65 -18.97 -13.92
CA LYS A 454 -4.97 -19.58 -13.69
C LYS A 454 -6.12 -18.65 -14.11
N LEU A 455 -6.05 -17.38 -13.70
CA LEU A 455 -7.06 -16.37 -14.08
C LEU A 455 -7.15 -16.18 -15.60
N LYS A 456 -6.04 -16.35 -16.34
CA LYS A 456 -6.00 -16.27 -17.80
C LYS A 456 -6.59 -17.50 -18.49
N GLU A 457 -6.43 -18.69 -17.91
CA GLU A 457 -6.97 -19.96 -18.41
C GLU A 457 -8.49 -20.06 -18.20
N ASP A 458 -9.00 -19.51 -17.11
CA ASP A 458 -10.42 -19.46 -16.73
C ASP A 458 -11.22 -18.45 -17.57
N LYS A 459 -11.04 -18.41 -18.90
CA LYS A 459 -11.63 -17.50 -19.92
C LYS A 459 -13.16 -17.35 -19.93
N LYS A 460 -13.88 -17.89 -18.95
CA LYS A 460 -15.32 -17.73 -18.71
C LYS A 460 -15.68 -16.73 -17.60
N ALA A 461 -14.72 -16.14 -16.90
CA ALA A 461 -15.02 -15.10 -15.93
C ALA A 461 -15.27 -13.74 -16.61
N GLU A 462 -16.50 -13.51 -17.09
CA GLU A 462 -17.02 -12.15 -17.28
C GLU A 462 -16.77 -11.37 -15.97
N GLY A 463 -15.88 -10.38 -15.99
CA GLY A 463 -15.60 -9.53 -14.82
C GLY A 463 -14.16 -9.47 -14.31
N ILE A 464 -13.17 -10.08 -14.98
CA ILE A 464 -11.76 -9.85 -14.61
C ILE A 464 -11.38 -8.38 -14.88
N ASN A 465 -11.18 -7.61 -13.81
CA ASN A 465 -10.72 -6.24 -13.89
C ASN A 465 -9.19 -6.20 -14.10
N THR A 466 -8.76 -6.13 -15.36
CA THR A 466 -7.35 -6.07 -15.77
C THR A 466 -6.60 -4.90 -15.13
N THR A 467 -7.28 -3.77 -14.88
CA THR A 467 -6.69 -2.60 -14.21
C THR A 467 -6.33 -2.93 -12.76
N LYS A 468 -7.21 -3.60 -12.01
CA LYS A 468 -6.93 -4.05 -10.63
C LYS A 468 -5.77 -5.05 -10.61
N LEU A 469 -5.72 -6.01 -11.54
CA LEU A 469 -4.61 -6.97 -11.60
C LEU A 469 -3.27 -6.31 -11.97
N ASN A 470 -3.29 -5.31 -12.85
CA ASN A 470 -2.10 -4.53 -13.19
C ASN A 470 -1.58 -3.75 -11.97
N GLU A 471 -2.48 -3.20 -11.16
CA GLU A 471 -2.13 -2.54 -9.89
C GLU A 471 -1.53 -3.53 -8.87
N GLU A 472 -2.03 -4.77 -8.79
CA GLU A 472 -1.43 -5.81 -7.93
C GLU A 472 0.00 -6.17 -8.36
N ILE A 473 0.28 -6.22 -9.67
CA ILE A 473 1.65 -6.42 -10.18
C ILE A 473 2.53 -5.20 -9.85
N ASN A 474 2.01 -3.99 -10.03
CA ASN A 474 2.70 -2.76 -9.63
C ASN A 474 3.04 -2.75 -8.13
N LEU A 475 2.18 -3.27 -7.26
CA LEU A 475 2.45 -3.37 -5.83
C LEU A 475 3.64 -4.28 -5.53
N LEU A 476 3.76 -5.42 -6.22
CA LEU A 476 4.94 -6.29 -6.09
C LEU A 476 6.20 -5.60 -6.64
N TYR A 477 6.12 -4.91 -7.78
CA TYR A 477 7.23 -4.12 -8.34
C TYR A 477 7.69 -3.02 -7.36
N VAL A 478 6.75 -2.26 -6.80
CA VAL A 478 7.06 -1.22 -5.80
C VAL A 478 7.77 -1.85 -4.60
N ALA A 479 7.28 -2.99 -4.10
CA ALA A 479 7.87 -3.70 -2.96
C ALA A 479 9.32 -4.13 -3.24
N VAL A 480 9.55 -4.83 -4.36
CA VAL A 480 10.88 -5.32 -4.77
C VAL A 480 11.87 -4.18 -4.93
N THR A 481 11.42 -3.04 -5.47
CA THR A 481 12.28 -1.87 -5.70
C THR A 481 12.52 -1.00 -4.46
N ARG A 482 12.00 -1.36 -3.27
CA ARG A 482 12.26 -0.59 -2.03
C ARG A 482 13.63 -0.87 -1.41
N THR A 483 14.27 -1.99 -1.76
CA THR A 483 15.58 -2.34 -1.21
C THR A 483 16.72 -1.59 -1.89
N LYS A 484 17.79 -1.32 -1.15
CA LYS A 484 19.08 -0.83 -1.66
C LYS A 484 20.11 -1.95 -1.80
N ASN A 485 20.01 -3.01 -1.00
CA ASN A 485 21.02 -4.07 -0.94
C ASN A 485 20.40 -5.45 -1.15
N SER A 486 19.59 -5.96 -0.21
CA SER A 486 19.11 -7.35 -0.24
C SER A 486 17.60 -7.50 -0.05
N ILE A 487 17.05 -8.63 -0.53
CA ILE A 487 15.63 -8.97 -0.46
C ILE A 487 15.44 -10.43 -0.06
N HIS A 488 14.62 -10.67 0.96
CA HIS A 488 14.03 -11.97 1.27
C HIS A 488 12.65 -12.07 0.63
N ILE A 489 12.50 -12.97 -0.33
CA ILE A 489 11.30 -13.10 -1.14
C ILE A 489 10.73 -14.53 -1.04
N PRO A 490 9.45 -14.68 -0.67
CA PRO A 490 8.75 -15.97 -0.73
C PRO A 490 8.88 -16.66 -2.11
N GLU A 491 9.15 -17.96 -2.11
CA GLU A 491 9.23 -18.80 -3.31
C GLU A 491 8.03 -18.62 -4.27
N PRO A 492 6.77 -18.53 -3.82
CA PRO A 492 5.63 -18.31 -4.73
C PRO A 492 5.63 -16.95 -5.46
N LEU A 493 6.41 -15.97 -4.98
CA LEU A 493 6.55 -14.64 -5.58
C LEU A 493 7.76 -14.54 -6.51
N MET A 494 8.61 -15.58 -6.55
CA MET A 494 9.75 -15.61 -7.44
C MET A 494 9.31 -15.88 -8.89
N PRO A 495 9.81 -15.09 -9.86
CA PRO A 495 9.64 -15.42 -11.27
C PRO A 495 10.25 -16.78 -11.61
N SER A 496 9.62 -17.48 -12.54
CA SER A 496 10.12 -18.76 -13.06
C SER A 496 11.55 -18.62 -13.61
N GLU A 497 12.43 -19.56 -13.27
CA GLU A 497 13.81 -19.64 -13.78
C GLU A 497 14.71 -18.41 -13.51
N PHE A 498 14.53 -17.72 -12.38
CA PHE A 498 15.39 -16.60 -12.00
C PHE A 498 16.81 -17.06 -11.55
N PRO A 499 17.91 -16.44 -12.05
CA PRO A 499 19.27 -16.84 -11.67
C PRO A 499 19.56 -16.56 -10.19
N LYS A 500 20.44 -17.36 -9.59
CA LYS A 500 20.88 -17.14 -8.20
C LYS A 500 21.62 -15.81 -8.10
N SER A 501 21.30 -15.04 -7.06
CA SER A 501 22.00 -13.80 -6.71
C SER A 501 22.35 -13.82 -5.22
N SER A 502 23.46 -13.18 -4.85
CA SER A 502 23.83 -12.99 -3.45
C SER A 502 22.94 -11.98 -2.71
N GLN A 503 22.15 -11.21 -3.43
CA GLN A 503 21.26 -10.17 -2.89
C GLN A 503 19.78 -10.60 -2.84
N ILE A 504 19.44 -11.74 -3.44
CA ILE A 504 18.05 -12.24 -3.53
C ILE A 504 17.96 -13.59 -2.82
N HIS A 505 17.31 -13.60 -1.66
CA HIS A 505 17.18 -14.75 -0.78
C HIS A 505 15.77 -15.34 -0.88
N VAL A 506 15.65 -16.54 -1.44
CA VAL A 506 14.35 -17.20 -1.64
C VAL A 506 13.92 -17.92 -0.36
N MET A 507 12.78 -17.53 0.21
CA MET A 507 12.20 -18.16 1.38
C MET A 507 11.19 -19.25 0.98
N LYS A 508 11.44 -20.51 1.36
CA LYS A 508 10.44 -21.57 1.14
C LYS A 508 9.22 -21.34 2.01
N VAL A 509 8.04 -21.47 1.41
CA VAL A 509 6.75 -21.31 2.11
C VAL A 509 5.98 -22.63 2.02
N VAL A 510 5.29 -22.99 3.11
CA VAL A 510 4.36 -24.12 3.12
C VAL A 510 3.24 -23.84 2.10
N SER A 511 3.08 -24.74 1.13
CA SER A 511 2.11 -24.58 0.05
C SER A 511 0.67 -24.47 0.58
N GLU A 512 -0.23 -23.83 -0.17
CA GLU A 512 -1.64 -23.76 0.24
C GLU A 512 -2.27 -25.15 0.40
N LYS A 513 -1.87 -26.11 -0.44
CA LYS A 513 -2.29 -27.52 -0.33
C LYS A 513 -1.86 -28.16 1.00
N GLU A 514 -0.63 -27.90 1.43
CA GLU A 514 -0.13 -28.37 2.74
C GLU A 514 -0.80 -27.65 3.91
N LYS A 515 -1.11 -26.35 3.79
CA LYS A 515 -1.89 -25.61 4.80
C LYS A 515 -3.30 -26.17 4.92
N GLU A 516 -3.92 -26.52 3.80
CA GLU A 516 -5.28 -27.07 3.77
C GLU A 516 -5.33 -28.51 4.32
N GLN A 517 -4.31 -29.33 4.02
CA GLN A 517 -4.11 -30.63 4.66
C GLN A 517 -3.88 -30.49 6.16
N GLN A 518 -3.04 -29.56 6.61
CA GLN A 518 -2.81 -29.29 8.03
C GLN A 518 -4.08 -28.77 8.73
N ARG A 519 -4.89 -27.93 8.07
CA ARG A 519 -6.20 -27.49 8.60
C ARG A 519 -7.15 -28.68 8.76
N LYS A 520 -7.24 -29.56 7.75
CA LYS A 520 -8.06 -30.79 7.80
C LYS A 520 -7.57 -31.76 8.89
N GLU A 521 -6.26 -31.88 9.09
CA GLU A 521 -5.67 -32.70 10.16
C GLU A 521 -5.90 -32.13 11.56
N VAL A 522 -5.80 -30.81 11.75
CA VAL A 522 -6.08 -30.14 13.03
C VAL A 522 -7.57 -30.21 13.38
N LEU A 523 -8.46 -30.13 12.38
CA LEU A 523 -9.90 -30.39 12.54
C LEU A 523 -10.18 -31.85 12.95
N LYS A 524 -9.51 -32.83 12.33
CA LYS A 524 -9.56 -34.25 12.75
C LYS A 524 -9.05 -34.48 14.18
N GLN A 525 -7.94 -33.85 14.56
CA GLN A 525 -7.39 -33.95 15.92
C GLN A 525 -8.27 -33.25 16.98
N LYS A 526 -9.07 -32.24 16.61
CA LYS A 526 -10.06 -31.64 17.51
C LYS A 526 -11.27 -32.55 17.74
N THR A 527 -11.67 -33.36 16.76
CA THR A 527 -12.70 -34.40 16.95
C THR A 527 -12.20 -35.59 17.77
N ASP A 528 -10.91 -35.94 17.68
CA ASP A 528 -10.34 -37.07 18.44
C ASP A 528 -9.89 -36.73 19.87
N LYS A 529 -9.63 -35.45 20.18
CA LYS A 529 -9.21 -35.00 21.53
C LYS A 529 -10.29 -35.10 22.63
N THR A 530 -11.47 -35.59 22.30
CA THR A 530 -12.49 -35.98 23.30
C THR A 530 -12.22 -37.35 23.95
N LYS A 531 -11.18 -38.10 23.53
CA LYS A 531 -10.70 -39.29 24.25
C LYS A 531 -9.16 -39.33 24.31
N SER A 532 -8.64 -39.55 25.52
CA SER A 532 -7.23 -39.84 25.86
C SER A 532 -6.33 -38.64 26.22
N LYS A 533 -6.11 -38.46 27.54
CA LYS A 533 -4.93 -37.81 28.13
C LYS A 533 -3.88 -38.87 28.43
N THR A 534 -2.81 -38.92 27.66
CA THR A 534 -1.46 -39.34 28.12
C THR A 534 -0.41 -38.76 27.19
N GLU A 535 0.67 -38.25 27.78
CA GLU A 535 1.82 -37.67 27.11
C GLU A 535 2.48 -38.69 26.17
N LYS A 536 2.69 -38.32 24.90
CA LYS A 536 3.56 -39.08 23.98
C LYS A 536 4.75 -38.22 23.59
N ALA A 537 5.95 -38.77 23.79
CA ALA A 537 7.15 -38.32 23.10
C ALA A 537 6.98 -38.60 21.60
N TYR A 538 7.13 -37.57 20.77
CA TYR A 538 7.02 -37.69 19.30
C TYR A 538 8.10 -38.63 18.77
N SER A 539 7.75 -39.52 17.83
CA SER A 539 8.75 -40.35 17.16
C SER A 539 9.56 -39.52 16.17
N VAL A 540 10.83 -39.87 15.95
CA VAL A 540 11.72 -39.21 14.97
C VAL A 540 11.11 -39.25 13.56
N GLU A 541 10.32 -40.28 13.26
CA GLU A 541 9.62 -40.48 11.98
C GLU A 541 8.46 -39.50 11.80
N GLU A 542 7.69 -39.21 12.87
CA GLU A 542 6.62 -38.20 12.86
C GLU A 542 7.19 -36.78 12.67
N VAL A 543 8.34 -36.49 13.28
CA VAL A 543 9.04 -35.20 13.12
C VAL A 543 9.63 -35.08 11.72
N ARG A 544 10.19 -36.16 11.15
CA ARG A 544 10.72 -36.19 9.77
C ARG A 544 9.62 -36.09 8.72
N ALA A 545 8.42 -36.61 8.99
CA ALA A 545 7.26 -36.44 8.11
C ALA A 545 6.84 -34.96 7.98
N LYS A 546 6.98 -34.18 9.06
CA LYS A 546 6.65 -32.74 9.09
C LYS A 546 7.81 -31.82 8.72
N HIS A 547 9.05 -32.25 8.99
CA HIS A 547 10.28 -31.51 8.77
C HIS A 547 11.34 -32.44 8.17
N LYS A 548 11.34 -32.54 6.83
CA LYS A 548 12.16 -33.50 6.07
C LYS A 548 13.65 -33.45 6.41
N ASP A 549 14.15 -32.30 6.86
CA ASP A 549 15.56 -32.05 7.13
C ASP A 549 15.90 -31.85 8.63
N ALA A 550 14.96 -32.11 9.55
CA ALA A 550 15.10 -31.83 10.98
C ALA A 550 16.37 -32.40 11.66
N TYR A 551 16.98 -33.43 11.08
CA TYR A 551 18.15 -34.13 11.63
C TYR A 551 19.33 -34.22 10.66
N LYS A 552 19.32 -33.48 9.54
CA LYS A 552 20.49 -33.43 8.65
C LYS A 552 21.62 -32.60 9.28
N PRO A 553 22.90 -32.94 9.07
CA PRO A 553 24.02 -32.13 9.55
C PRO A 553 23.97 -30.72 8.95
N TRP A 554 24.53 -29.74 9.66
CA TRP A 554 24.71 -28.38 9.15
C TRP A 554 26.01 -28.33 8.35
N THR A 555 25.97 -27.72 7.17
CA THR A 555 27.17 -27.45 6.35
C THR A 555 27.58 -25.98 6.51
N PRO A 556 28.83 -25.60 6.20
CA PRO A 556 29.26 -24.20 6.24
C PRO A 556 28.38 -23.27 5.39
N GLU A 557 27.86 -23.76 4.27
CA GLU A 557 26.95 -23.00 3.41
C GLU A 557 25.61 -22.74 4.10
N LEU A 558 25.03 -23.76 4.75
CA LEU A 558 23.79 -23.61 5.53
C LEU A 558 23.97 -22.73 6.76
N ASP A 559 25.16 -22.75 7.38
CA ASP A 559 25.48 -21.85 8.50
C ASP A 559 25.61 -20.40 8.04
N ASN A 560 26.25 -20.17 6.89
CA ASN A 560 26.33 -18.84 6.28
C ASN A 560 24.95 -18.31 5.90
N GLU A 561 24.13 -19.14 5.25
CA GLU A 561 22.75 -18.80 4.89
C GLU A 561 21.91 -18.47 6.14
N LEU A 562 21.99 -19.30 7.18
CA LEU A 562 21.31 -19.05 8.45
C LEU A 562 21.77 -17.75 9.10
N THR A 563 23.08 -17.47 9.06
CA THR A 563 23.67 -16.25 9.61
C THR A 563 23.16 -15.01 8.86
N VAL A 564 23.15 -15.05 7.53
CA VAL A 564 22.61 -13.96 6.69
C VAL A 564 21.14 -13.74 7.01
N MET A 565 20.30 -14.78 6.97
CA MET A 565 18.87 -14.66 7.29
C MET A 565 18.63 -14.09 8.69
N TYR A 566 19.40 -14.53 9.70
CA TYR A 566 19.27 -14.05 11.07
C TYR A 566 19.69 -12.58 11.20
N CYS A 567 20.85 -12.23 10.64
CA CYS A 567 21.41 -10.88 10.65
C CYS A 567 20.49 -9.90 9.91
N GLU A 568 19.85 -10.32 8.83
CA GLU A 568 18.89 -9.51 8.06
C GLU A 568 17.49 -9.49 8.68
N GLY A 569 17.28 -10.24 9.77
CA GLY A 569 16.11 -10.11 10.62
C GLY A 569 14.95 -11.05 10.30
N VAL A 570 15.16 -12.11 9.52
CA VAL A 570 14.14 -13.13 9.29
C VAL A 570 13.82 -13.85 10.60
N ASN A 571 12.53 -14.14 10.85
CA ASN A 571 12.09 -14.80 12.08
C ASN A 571 12.38 -16.32 12.08
N VAL A 572 12.37 -16.93 13.27
CA VAL A 572 12.70 -18.35 13.47
C VAL A 572 11.74 -19.28 12.76
N LYS A 573 10.43 -18.97 12.73
CA LYS A 573 9.43 -19.76 12.01
C LYS A 573 9.71 -19.82 10.51
N ASP A 574 10.06 -18.71 9.89
CA ASP A 574 10.32 -18.66 8.46
C ASP A 574 11.66 -19.31 8.11
N MET A 575 12.71 -19.11 8.92
CA MET A 575 13.95 -19.88 8.79
C MET A 575 13.71 -21.39 8.94
N ALA A 576 12.91 -21.80 9.93
CA ALA A 576 12.58 -23.22 10.15
C ALA A 576 11.88 -23.84 8.93
N LYS A 577 10.96 -23.10 8.30
CA LYS A 577 10.32 -23.52 7.05
C LYS A 577 11.33 -23.57 5.90
N HIS A 578 12.14 -22.52 5.71
CA HIS A 578 13.12 -22.42 4.65
C HIS A 578 14.13 -23.60 4.68
N PHE A 579 14.66 -23.92 5.85
CA PHE A 579 15.60 -25.04 6.03
C PHE A 579 14.92 -26.41 6.17
N GLY A 580 13.58 -26.48 6.20
CA GLY A 580 12.86 -27.75 6.43
C GLY A 580 13.15 -28.37 7.81
N ARG A 581 13.48 -27.55 8.81
CA ARG A 581 13.90 -27.97 10.17
C ARG A 581 12.88 -27.53 11.22
N THR A 582 12.99 -28.07 12.44
CA THR A 582 12.17 -27.63 13.57
C THR A 582 12.65 -26.26 14.08
N ARG A 583 11.76 -25.49 14.71
CA ARG A 583 12.13 -24.21 15.35
C ARG A 583 13.24 -24.39 16.39
N GLY A 584 13.16 -25.46 17.17
CA GLY A 584 14.20 -25.80 18.16
C GLY A 584 15.57 -26.06 17.54
N ALA A 585 15.63 -26.69 16.37
CA ALA A 585 16.89 -26.91 15.66
C ALA A 585 17.51 -25.59 15.16
N ILE A 586 16.68 -24.67 14.63
CA ILE A 586 17.14 -23.33 14.22
C ILE A 586 17.64 -22.54 15.43
N THR A 587 16.86 -22.44 16.50
CA THR A 587 17.26 -21.70 17.72
C THR A 587 18.52 -22.27 18.35
N SER A 588 18.66 -23.59 18.40
CA SER A 588 19.87 -24.26 18.89
C SER A 588 21.10 -23.91 18.02
N ARG A 589 20.92 -23.87 16.69
CA ARG A 589 22.02 -23.53 15.78
C ARG A 589 22.44 -22.06 15.87
N ILE A 590 21.49 -21.13 15.95
CA ILE A 590 21.75 -19.69 16.15
C ILE A 590 22.60 -19.46 17.41
N LYS A 591 22.27 -20.14 18.51
CA LYS A 591 23.07 -20.08 19.74
C LYS A 591 24.48 -20.64 19.57
N LYS A 592 24.62 -21.76 18.84
CA LYS A 592 25.91 -22.38 18.56
C LYS A 592 26.81 -21.55 17.63
N LEU A 593 26.20 -20.68 16.80
CA LEU A 593 26.90 -19.71 15.95
C LEU A 593 27.12 -18.36 16.66
N GLU A 594 26.78 -18.24 17.95
CA GLU A 594 26.96 -17.04 18.76
C GLU A 594 26.29 -15.77 18.17
N LEU A 595 25.17 -15.96 17.46
CA LEU A 595 24.45 -14.86 16.83
C LEU A 595 23.48 -14.11 17.79
N GLU A 596 23.20 -14.68 18.97
CA GLU A 596 22.15 -14.23 19.91
C GLU A 596 22.61 -13.30 21.03
#